data_AF-A0A2K6FX58-F1
#
_entry.id   AF-A0A2K6FX58-F1
#
_cell.length_a   1.000
_cell.length_b   1.000
_cell.length_c   1.000
_cell.angle_alpha   90.00
_cell.angle_beta   90.00
_cell.angle_gamma   90.00
#
_symmetry.space_group_name_H-M   'P 1'
#
loop_
_entity.id
_entity.type
_entity.pdbx_description
1 polymer ?
#
loop_
_entity_poly.entity_id
_entity_poly.type
_entity_poly.pdbx_seq_one_letter_code
_entity_poly.pdbx_strand_id
1 'polypeptide(L)'
;MDNSYDFNQQSSCNGIPSEKKNNCLVSEDHGQKILSILQNFREQNIFYDFKIIMKDEIIPCHRCVLAACSDFFRYSTLSIISQSSMKH
;
A
#
# COMPACT_ATOMS: atom_id res chain seq x y z
N MET A 1 6.60 -32.97 -3.00
CA MET A 1 7.71 -32.82 -2.05
C MET A 1 8.40 -31.50 -2.38
N ASP A 2 7.81 -30.46 -1.80
CA ASP A 2 8.43 -29.28 -1.17
C ASP A 2 9.33 -28.37 -2.03
N ASN A 3 8.68 -27.49 -2.80
CA ASN A 3 9.29 -26.23 -3.25
C ASN A 3 9.04 -25.16 -2.18
N SER A 4 9.93 -25.09 -1.19
CA SER A 4 9.98 -23.99 -0.23
C SER A 4 10.63 -22.77 -0.89
N TYR A 5 9.81 -21.87 -1.44
CA TYR A 5 10.25 -20.54 -1.84
C TYR A 5 10.47 -19.71 -0.57
N ASP A 6 11.71 -19.69 -0.12
CA ASP A 6 12.18 -18.84 0.97
C ASP A 6 12.25 -17.39 0.46
N PHE A 7 11.15 -16.64 0.64
CA PHE A 7 11.06 -15.24 0.26
C PHE A 7 11.61 -14.35 1.37
N ASN A 8 12.89 -14.53 1.69
CA ASN A 8 13.64 -13.60 2.53
C ASN A 8 14.14 -12.42 1.67
N GLN A 9 13.24 -11.53 1.27
CA GLN A 9 13.64 -10.21 0.77
C GLN A 9 13.73 -9.24 1.94
N GLN A 10 14.98 -9.01 2.37
CA GLN A 10 15.38 -7.96 3.30
C GLN A 10 14.76 -6.61 2.89
N SER A 11 13.86 -6.11 3.73
CA SER A 11 13.51 -4.69 3.77
C SER A 11 14.71 -3.92 4.32
N SER A 12 15.63 -3.50 3.45
CA SER A 12 16.70 -2.58 3.82
C SER A 12 16.09 -1.19 4.08
N CYS A 13 15.70 -0.93 5.33
CA CYS A 13 15.59 0.43 5.84
C CYS A 13 16.96 0.84 6.39
N ASN A 14 17.69 1.67 5.65
CA ASN A 14 18.98 2.22 6.11
C ASN A 14 18.73 3.27 7.20
N GLY A 15 18.66 2.82 8.46
CA GLY A 15 18.70 3.64 9.66
C GLY A 15 19.48 2.90 10.75
N ILE A 16 20.56 3.53 11.22
CA ILE A 16 21.42 3.23 12.38
C ILE A 16 21.01 2.01 13.25
N PRO A 17 21.90 1.02 13.52
CA PRO A 17 21.60 -0.07 14.45
C PRO A 17 21.53 0.47 15.88
N SER A 18 20.32 0.64 16.41
CA SER A 18 20.08 0.76 17.84
C SER A 18 19.58 -0.60 18.32
N GLU A 19 20.43 -1.30 19.07
CA GLU A 19 20.14 -2.60 19.69
C GLU A 19 19.08 -2.46 20.78
N LYS A 20 17.83 -2.25 20.38
CA LYS A 20 16.67 -2.46 21.23
C LYS A 20 15.86 -3.56 20.57
N LYS A 21 15.91 -4.76 21.16
CA LYS A 21 15.08 -5.90 20.74
C LYS A 21 13.62 -5.55 21.00
N ASN A 22 13.04 -4.81 20.07
CA ASN A 22 11.62 -4.52 20.06
C ASN A 22 10.95 -5.85 19.70
N ASN A 23 10.35 -6.52 20.67
CA ASN A 23 9.53 -7.70 20.40
C ASN A 23 8.35 -7.25 19.51
N CYS A 24 8.51 -7.37 18.19
CA CYS A 24 7.49 -7.03 17.23
C CYS A 24 6.51 -8.20 17.18
N LEU A 25 5.33 -8.01 17.75
CA LEU A 25 4.23 -8.96 17.61
C LEU A 25 3.65 -8.79 16.21
N VAL A 26 4.17 -9.57 15.26
CA VAL A 26 3.63 -9.64 13.90
C VAL A 26 2.50 -10.65 13.90
N SER A 27 1.28 -10.19 13.65
CA SER A 27 0.18 -11.11 13.31
C SER A 27 0.32 -11.45 11.83
N GLU A 28 0.70 -12.70 11.54
CA GLU A 28 1.01 -13.19 10.19
C GLU A 28 -0.13 -12.98 9.18
N ASP A 29 -1.39 -12.92 9.64
CA ASP A 29 -2.57 -12.77 8.77
C ASP A 29 -3.18 -11.35 8.74
N HIS A 30 -2.65 -10.41 9.51
CA HIS A 30 -3.30 -9.11 9.68
C HIS A 30 -3.28 -8.29 8.38
N GLY A 31 -2.17 -8.33 7.64
CA GLY A 31 -2.03 -7.65 6.35
C GLY A 31 -3.02 -8.17 5.32
N GLN A 32 -3.17 -9.49 5.22
CA GLN A 32 -4.11 -10.15 4.31
C GLN A 32 -5.55 -9.73 4.59
N LYS A 33 -5.96 -9.70 5.88
CA LYS A 33 -7.29 -9.24 6.28
C LYS A 33 -7.57 -7.80 5.86
N ILE A 34 -6.60 -6.90 6.05
CA ILE A 34 -6.71 -5.50 5.62
C ILE A 34 -6.89 -5.43 4.10
N LEU A 35 -6.05 -6.14 3.34
CA LEU A 35 -6.14 -6.14 1.87
C LEU A 35 -7.48 -6.70 1.37
N SER A 36 -8.01 -7.75 1.99
CA SER A 36 -9.34 -8.27 1.68
C SER A 36 -10.45 -7.25 1.93
N ILE A 37 -10.37 -6.48 3.02
CA ILE A 37 -11.34 -5.41 3.30
C ILE A 37 -11.26 -4.29 2.25
N LEU A 38 -10.06 -3.84 1.90
CA LEU A 38 -9.86 -2.81 0.87
C LEU A 38 -10.31 -3.29 -0.51
N GLN A 39 -10.14 -4.56 -0.83
CA GLN A 39 -10.70 -5.16 -2.03
C GLN A 39 -12.23 -5.11 -2.02
N ASN A 40 -12.86 -5.52 -0.92
CA ASN A 40 -14.33 -5.48 -0.78
C ASN A 40 -14.88 -4.05 -0.95
N PHE A 41 -14.20 -3.03 -0.40
CA PHE A 41 -14.59 -1.63 -0.61
C PHE A 41 -14.55 -1.23 -2.08
N ARG A 42 -13.51 -1.66 -2.81
CA ARG A 42 -13.41 -1.42 -4.25
C ARG A 42 -14.57 -2.08 -5.01
N GLU A 43 -14.88 -3.34 -4.69
CA GLU A 43 -15.98 -4.09 -5.34
C GLU A 43 -17.36 -3.47 -5.05
N GLN A 44 -17.55 -2.93 -3.85
CA GLN A 44 -18.75 -2.19 -3.47
C GLN A 44 -18.78 -0.75 -4.01
N ASN A 45 -17.75 -0.33 -4.75
CA ASN A 45 -17.60 1.03 -5.26
C ASN A 45 -17.63 2.13 -4.17
N ILE A 46 -17.07 1.84 -3.00
CA ILE A 46 -16.97 2.77 -1.87
C ILE A 46 -15.51 3.04 -1.51
N PHE A 47 -15.26 4.19 -0.88
CA PHE A 47 -13.97 4.58 -0.28
C PHE A 47 -12.72 4.61 -1.19
N TYR A 48 -12.87 4.37 -2.50
CA TYR A 48 -11.79 4.62 -3.45
C TYR A 48 -11.72 6.12 -3.78
N ASP A 49 -10.50 6.63 -3.87
CA ASP A 49 -10.19 8.05 -4.08
C ASP A 49 -9.42 8.30 -5.39
N PHE A 50 -9.19 7.24 -6.17
CA PHE A 50 -8.46 7.28 -7.43
C PHE A 50 -9.08 6.36 -8.48
N LYS A 51 -8.91 6.73 -9.75
CA LYS A 51 -9.34 5.93 -10.89
C LYS A 51 -8.23 5.93 -11.93
N ILE A 52 -7.85 4.74 -12.39
CA ILE A 52 -6.95 4.59 -13.52
C ILE A 52 -7.82 4.48 -14.78
N ILE A 53 -7.57 5.35 -15.75
CA ILE A 53 -8.28 5.34 -17.04
C ILE A 53 -7.32 4.72 -18.05
N MET A 54 -7.71 3.59 -18.64
CA MET A 54 -6.95 2.93 -19.70
C MET A 54 -7.84 2.63 -20.89
N LYS A 55 -7.63 3.37 -21.99
CA LYS A 55 -8.46 3.30 -23.20
C LYS A 55 -9.94 3.44 -22.84
N ASP A 56 -10.68 2.33 -22.86
CA ASP A 56 -12.13 2.27 -22.64
C ASP A 56 -12.50 1.71 -21.26
N GLU A 57 -11.51 1.46 -20.40
CA GLU A 57 -11.72 0.93 -19.06
C GLU A 57 -11.37 1.93 -17.96
N ILE A 58 -12.15 1.89 -16.88
CA ILE A 58 -11.94 2.68 -15.67
C ILE A 58 -11.76 1.72 -14.50
N ILE A 59 -10.62 1.80 -13.83
CA ILE A 59 -10.28 0.95 -12.69
C ILE A 59 -10.31 1.80 -11.42
N PRO A 60 -11.34 1.70 -10.56
CA PRO A 60 -11.36 2.34 -9.25
C PRO A 60 -10.29 1.72 -8.34
N CYS A 61 -9.61 2.54 -7.55
CA CYS A 61 -8.51 2.07 -6.70
C CYS A 61 -8.22 3.04 -5.54
N HIS A 62 -7.51 2.53 -4.53
CA HIS A 62 -7.09 3.30 -3.36
C HIS A 62 -5.64 3.76 -3.54
N ARG A 63 -5.38 5.06 -3.36
CA ARG A 63 -4.02 5.63 -3.52
C ARG A 63 -3.01 4.99 -2.57
N CYS A 64 -3.42 4.72 -1.33
CA CYS A 64 -2.55 4.12 -0.32
C CYS A 64 -2.05 2.73 -0.74
N VAL A 65 -2.91 1.90 -1.34
CA VAL A 65 -2.53 0.57 -1.86
C VAL A 65 -1.57 0.72 -3.03
N LEU A 66 -1.86 1.61 -3.98
CA LEU A 66 -0.99 1.85 -5.14
C LEU A 66 0.40 2.35 -4.71
N ALA A 67 0.46 3.29 -3.76
CA ALA A 67 1.70 3.85 -3.24
C ALA A 67 2.56 2.82 -2.49
N ALA A 68 1.91 1.89 -1.76
CA ALA A 68 2.59 0.82 -1.05
C ALA A 68 3.19 -0.22 -2.00
N CYS A 69 2.54 -0.46 -3.15
CA CYS A 69 2.93 -1.51 -4.09
C CYS A 69 3.78 -1.00 -5.27
N SER A 70 3.91 0.31 -5.49
CA SER A 70 4.58 0.85 -6.67
C SER A 70 5.19 2.23 -6.44
N ASP A 71 6.47 2.34 -6.75
CA ASP A 71 7.23 3.59 -6.75
C ASP A 71 6.59 4.67 -7.62
N PHE A 72 6.09 4.30 -8.80
CA PHE A 72 5.42 5.21 -9.72
C PHE A 72 4.21 5.91 -9.06
N PHE A 73 3.39 5.17 -8.33
CA PHE A 73 2.23 5.71 -7.63
C PHE A 73 2.56 6.27 -6.24
N ARG A 74 3.73 5.95 -5.68
CA ARG A 74 4.20 6.54 -4.43
C ARG A 74 4.45 8.04 -4.59
N TYR A 75 5.06 8.46 -5.69
CA TYR A 75 5.32 9.88 -5.96
C TYR A 75 4.06 10.69 -6.26
N SER A 76 3.04 10.09 -6.89
CA SER A 76 1.74 10.74 -7.12
C SER A 76 0.91 10.90 -5.85
N THR A 77 1.26 10.17 -4.78
CA THR A 77 0.61 10.32 -3.47
C THR A 77 1.05 11.59 -2.75
N LEU A 78 2.34 11.91 -2.82
CA LEU A 78 2.96 13.06 -2.15
C LEU A 78 2.60 14.42 -2.79
N SER A 79 2.43 14.48 -4.11
CA SER A 79 2.18 15.76 -4.81
C SER A 79 0.80 16.37 -4.54
N ILE A 80 -0.21 15.57 -4.15
CA ILE A 80 -1.57 16.07 -3.86
C ILE A 80 -1.69 16.62 -2.43
N ILE A 81 -0.89 16.15 -1.47
CA ILE A 81 -0.92 16.67 -0.09
C ILE A 81 -0.48 18.15 -0.06
N SER A 82 0.29 18.62 -1.06
CA SER A 82 0.65 20.03 -1.20
C SER A 82 -0.46 20.93 -1.76
N GLN A 83 -1.54 20.39 -2.35
CA GLN A 83 -2.61 21.21 -2.97
C GLN A 83 -3.87 21.36 -2.09
N SER A 84 -3.90 20.77 -0.90
CA SER A 84 -5.06 20.82 0.01
C SER A 84 -5.00 21.93 1.07
N SER A 85 -4.02 22.84 1.02
CA SER A 85 -4.02 24.07 1.82
C SER A 85 -4.17 25.28 0.89
N MET A 86 -5.10 26.17 1.22
CA MET A 86 -5.62 27.30 0.44
C MET A 86 -6.66 26.96 -0.64
N LYS A 87 -7.91 26.79 -0.20
CA LYS A 87 -9.06 27.42 -0.88
C LYS A 87 -10.03 28.00 0.16
N HIS A 88 -9.86 29.32 0.35
CA HIS A 88 -10.70 30.37 0.93
C HIS A 88 -11.16 30.31 2.38
#